data_AF-A0A6L8AEC9-F1
#
_entry.id   AF-A0A6L8AEC9-F1
#
_cell.length_a   1.000
_cell.length_b   1.000
_cell.length_c   1.000
_cell.angle_alpha   90.00
_cell.angle_beta   90.00
_cell.angle_gamma   90.00
#
_symmetry.space_group_name_H-M   'P 1'
#
loop_
_entity.id
_entity.type
_entity.pdbx_description
1 polymer ?
#
loop_
_entity_poly.entity_id
_entity_poly.type
_entity_poly.pdbx_seq_one_letter_code
_entity_poly.pdbx_strand_id
1 'polypeptide(L)'
;MQDRLVDFNEAGVAVAASTYDKVNQNATFKSSEELTYPLLSDQEAKTVKSLGILNEDYAEGSGAYGVPHPGVILIDSDGKVVLKRAEEKYSDRPSMDDLLEDVKKFVAEAESDDDANAEEDSAE
;
A
#
# COMPACT_ATOMS: atom_id res chain seq x y z
N MET A 1 10.81 -3.78 4.13
CA MET A 1 10.29 -3.15 2.90
C MET A 1 11.45 -2.76 1.98
N GLN A 2 12.35 -1.86 2.42
CA GLN A 2 13.55 -1.46 1.66
C GLN A 2 14.33 -2.66 1.09
N ASP A 3 14.64 -3.66 1.93
CA ASP A 3 15.41 -4.86 1.53
C ASP A 3 14.72 -5.74 0.47
N ARG A 4 13.42 -5.56 0.28
CA ARG A 4 12.58 -6.37 -0.62
C ARG A 4 12.05 -5.57 -1.80
N LEU A 5 12.46 -4.31 -1.93
CA LEU A 5 11.96 -3.42 -2.98
C LEU A 5 12.21 -4.00 -4.38
N VAL A 6 13.36 -4.66 -4.58
CA VAL A 6 13.67 -5.36 -5.84
C VAL A 6 12.63 -6.42 -6.14
N ASP A 7 12.30 -7.29 -5.19
CA ASP A 7 11.35 -8.37 -5.41
C ASP A 7 9.93 -7.87 -5.75
N PHE A 8 9.49 -6.77 -5.13
CA PHE A 8 8.19 -6.16 -5.47
C PHE A 8 8.22 -5.55 -6.87
N ASN A 9 9.31 -4.87 -7.23
CA ASN A 9 9.48 -4.31 -8.57
C ASN A 9 9.55 -5.41 -9.64
N GLU A 10 10.24 -6.53 -9.37
CA GLU A 10 10.28 -7.70 -10.25
C GLU A 10 8.93 -8.39 -10.38
N ALA A 11 8.07 -8.28 -9.36
CA ALA A 11 6.67 -8.69 -9.41
C ALA A 11 5.76 -7.66 -10.11
N GLY A 12 6.30 -6.61 -10.73
CA GLY A 12 5.54 -5.59 -11.45
C GLY A 12 4.85 -4.55 -10.56
N VAL A 13 5.18 -4.50 -9.26
CA VAL A 13 4.50 -3.64 -8.28
C VAL A 13 5.43 -2.54 -7.76
N ALA A 14 5.03 -1.29 -7.96
CA ALA A 14 5.69 -0.14 -7.34
C ALA A 14 5.28 0.02 -5.88
N VAL A 15 6.25 0.29 -5.01
CA VAL A 15 6.02 0.46 -3.57
C VAL A 15 6.09 1.94 -3.17
N ALA A 16 5.13 2.38 -2.36
CA ALA A 16 5.16 3.68 -1.68
C ALA A 16 4.72 3.51 -0.21
N ALA A 17 5.28 4.31 0.69
CA ALA A 17 4.76 4.43 2.05
C ALA A 17 3.85 5.65 2.15
N SER A 18 2.77 5.58 2.93
CA SER A 18 1.89 6.71 3.21
C SER A 18 1.97 7.08 4.69
N THR A 19 2.12 8.36 5.01
CA THR A 19 2.20 8.88 6.37
C THR A 19 1.30 10.11 6.53
N TYR A 20 0.92 10.43 7.77
CA TYR A 20 0.20 11.68 8.07
C TYR A 20 1.16 12.88 8.19
N ASP A 21 2.47 12.65 8.10
CA ASP A 21 3.49 13.67 8.23
C ASP A 21 3.53 14.60 7.02
N LYS A 22 4.09 15.79 7.23
CA LYS A 22 4.32 16.78 6.17
C LYS A 22 5.39 16.30 5.20
N VAL A 23 5.29 16.75 3.94
CA VAL A 23 6.28 16.44 2.88
C VAL A 23 7.72 16.71 3.31
N ASN A 24 7.99 17.82 4.01
CA ASN A 24 9.34 18.14 4.48
C ASN A 24 9.85 17.17 5.56
N GLN A 25 8.98 16.72 6.47
CA GLN A 25 9.31 15.71 7.48
C GLN A 25 9.61 14.36 6.82
N ASN A 26 8.76 13.95 5.86
CA ASN A 26 8.99 12.76 5.05
C ASN A 26 10.30 12.83 4.27
N ALA A 27 10.65 13.99 3.70
CA ALA A 27 11.90 14.17 2.96
C ALA A 27 13.12 14.04 3.88
N THR A 28 13.08 14.62 5.08
CA THR A 28 14.13 14.48 6.08
C THR A 28 14.29 13.02 6.51
N PHE A 29 13.19 12.34 6.83
CA PHE A 29 13.20 10.93 7.25
C PHE A 29 13.68 9.99 6.13
N LYS A 30 13.18 10.18 4.90
CA LYS A 30 13.66 9.45 3.73
C LYS A 30 15.17 9.58 3.55
N SER A 31 15.71 10.78 3.73
CA SER A 31 17.15 11.03 3.61
C SER A 31 17.95 10.44 4.77
N SER A 32 17.42 10.42 6.00
CA SER A 32 18.15 9.88 7.16
C SER A 32 18.19 8.36 7.16
N GLU A 33 17.12 7.72 6.71
CA GLU A 33 16.98 6.26 6.63
C GLU A 33 17.38 5.69 5.27
N GLU A 34 17.91 6.53 4.37
CA GLU A 34 18.36 6.16 3.01
C GLU A 34 17.31 5.40 2.19
N LEU A 35 16.02 5.74 2.38
CA LEU A 35 14.91 5.05 1.72
C LEU A 35 14.86 5.39 0.23
N THR A 36 14.77 4.37 -0.62
CA THR A 36 14.74 4.58 -2.07
C THR A 36 13.30 4.69 -2.62
N TYR A 37 12.31 4.18 -1.91
CA TYR A 37 10.89 4.31 -2.27
C TYR A 37 10.28 5.67 -1.84
N PRO A 38 9.22 6.16 -2.49
CA PRO A 38 8.55 7.41 -2.14
C PRO A 38 7.75 7.32 -0.83
N LEU A 39 7.67 8.45 -0.13
CA LEU A 39 6.82 8.65 1.05
C LEU A 39 5.74 9.69 0.71
N LEU A 40 4.48 9.26 0.69
CA LEU A 40 3.30 10.07 0.45
C LEU A 40 2.84 10.73 1.73
N SER A 41 2.33 11.96 1.61
CA SER A 41 1.85 12.77 2.72
C SER A 41 0.32 12.87 2.66
N ASP A 42 -0.37 12.20 3.58
CA ASP A 42 -1.82 12.24 3.77
C ASP A 42 -2.17 13.00 5.07
N GLN A 43 -1.77 14.27 5.14
CA GLN A 43 -1.89 15.11 6.34
C GLN A 43 -3.31 15.26 6.87
N GLU A 44 -4.31 15.16 6.01
CA GLU A 44 -5.73 15.27 6.39
C GLU A 44 -6.38 13.90 6.63
N ALA A 45 -5.58 12.82 6.56
CA ALA A 45 -5.99 11.42 6.64
C ALA A 45 -7.13 11.10 5.64
N LYS A 46 -7.17 11.78 4.48
CA LYS A 46 -8.25 11.65 3.50
C LYS A 46 -8.26 10.26 2.89
N THR A 47 -7.09 9.75 2.54
CA THR A 47 -6.92 8.40 1.98
C THR A 47 -7.21 7.36 3.05
N VAL A 48 -6.66 7.53 4.25
CA VAL A 48 -6.91 6.64 5.40
C VAL A 48 -8.41 6.54 5.73
N LYS A 49 -9.12 7.67 5.73
CA LYS A 49 -10.58 7.73 5.94
C LYS A 49 -11.37 7.10 4.81
N SER A 50 -11.03 7.37 3.54
CA SER A 50 -11.76 6.81 2.39
C SER A 50 -11.64 5.28 2.31
N LEU A 51 -10.52 4.73 2.80
CA LEU A 51 -10.26 3.30 2.85
C LEU A 51 -10.87 2.61 4.08
N GLY A 52 -11.39 3.40 5.04
CA GLY A 52 -11.97 2.90 6.29
C GLY A 52 -10.94 2.21 7.19
N ILE A 53 -9.71 2.72 7.23
CA ILE A 53 -8.60 2.14 8.01
C ILE A 53 -8.01 3.11 9.03
N LEU A 54 -8.74 4.19 9.34
CA LEU A 54 -8.35 5.14 10.38
C LEU A 54 -8.31 4.42 11.73
N ASN A 55 -7.23 4.60 12.49
CA ASN A 55 -7.20 4.12 13.86
C ASN A 55 -8.00 5.09 14.75
N GLU A 56 -9.15 4.62 15.24
CA GLU A 56 -10.07 5.40 16.07
C GLU A 56 -9.62 5.54 17.53
N ASP A 57 -8.54 4.87 17.94
CA ASP A 57 -7.93 5.02 19.28
C ASP A 57 -7.41 6.45 19.53
N TYR A 58 -7.17 7.22 18.47
CA TYR A 58 -6.67 8.59 18.53
C TYR A 58 -7.79 9.60 18.24
N ALA A 59 -8.20 10.33 19.28
CA ALA A 59 -9.24 11.35 19.17
C ALA A 59 -8.83 12.53 18.25
N GLU A 60 -9.83 13.16 17.64
CA GLU A 60 -9.66 14.40 16.85
C GLU A 60 -8.95 15.49 17.66
N GLY A 61 -7.95 16.12 17.04
CA GLY A 61 -7.11 17.14 17.67
C GLY A 61 -5.94 16.59 18.50
N SER A 62 -5.83 15.27 18.67
CA SER A 62 -4.61 14.67 19.21
C SER A 62 -3.46 14.74 18.21
N GLY A 63 -2.21 14.77 18.69
CA GLY A 63 -1.03 14.80 17.82
C GLY A 63 -0.82 13.52 16.97
N ALA A 64 -1.56 12.46 17.29
CA ALA A 64 -1.56 11.19 16.56
C ALA A 64 -2.87 10.95 15.77
N TYR A 65 -3.77 11.93 15.71
CA TYR A 65 -4.96 11.84 14.89
C TYR A 65 -4.58 11.70 13.41
N GLY A 66 -5.20 10.75 12.72
CA GLY A 66 -4.91 10.45 11.31
C GLY A 66 -3.97 9.25 11.09
N VAL A 67 -3.44 8.65 12.17
CA VAL A 67 -2.68 7.40 12.09
C VAL A 67 -3.61 6.28 11.58
N PRO A 68 -3.26 5.57 10.49
CA PRO A 68 -4.01 4.39 10.08
C PRO A 68 -3.70 3.21 10.98
N HIS A 69 -4.58 2.21 11.00
CA HIS A 69 -4.19 0.87 11.42
C HIS A 69 -3.00 0.40 10.56
N PRO A 70 -1.98 -0.24 11.17
CA PRO A 70 -0.81 -0.68 10.44
C PRO A 70 -1.22 -1.69 9.37
N GLY A 71 -0.80 -1.45 8.14
CA GLY A 71 -1.34 -2.20 7.03
C GLY A 71 -0.64 -2.00 5.70
N VAL A 72 -1.12 -2.74 4.70
CA VAL A 72 -0.71 -2.68 3.30
C VAL A 72 -1.95 -2.71 2.42
N ILE A 73 -1.90 -1.95 1.35
CA ILE A 73 -2.98 -1.88 0.35
C ILE A 73 -2.33 -2.08 -1.01
N LEU A 74 -2.92 -2.95 -1.82
CA LEU A 74 -2.57 -3.08 -3.23
C LEU A 74 -3.64 -2.40 -4.07
N ILE A 75 -3.19 -1.54 -4.97
CA ILE A 75 -4.03 -0.80 -5.89
C ILE A 75 -3.63 -1.23 -7.31
N ASP A 76 -4.60 -1.62 -8.13
CA ASP A 76 -4.36 -1.97 -9.54
C ASP A 76 -4.14 -0.72 -10.42
N SER A 77 -3.91 -0.94 -11.71
CA SER A 77 -3.71 0.14 -12.69
C SER A 77 -4.95 1.00 -12.94
N ASP A 78 -6.15 0.49 -12.63
CA ASP A 78 -7.41 1.24 -12.70
C ASP A 78 -7.65 2.12 -11.46
N GLY A 79 -6.79 2.00 -10.44
CA GLY A 79 -6.94 2.69 -9.17
C GLY A 79 -7.90 2.00 -8.19
N LYS A 80 -8.25 0.73 -8.41
CA LYS A 80 -9.10 -0.05 -7.50
C LYS A 80 -8.24 -0.77 -6.46
N VAL A 81 -8.77 -0.85 -5.24
CA VAL A 81 -8.12 -1.61 -4.16
C VAL A 81 -8.40 -3.09 -4.36
N VAL A 82 -7.36 -3.87 -4.66
CA VAL A 82 -7.44 -5.32 -4.89
C VAL A 82 -6.98 -6.14 -3.67
N LEU A 83 -6.17 -5.54 -2.79
CA LEU A 83 -5.81 -6.11 -1.49
C LEU A 83 -5.92 -5.01 -0.43
N LYS A 84 -6.54 -5.32 0.71
CA LYS A 84 -6.52 -4.46 1.90
C LYS A 84 -6.18 -5.29 3.14
N ARG A 85 -5.01 -5.08 3.70
CA ARG A 85 -4.58 -5.60 5.00
C ARG A 85 -4.47 -4.41 5.95
N ALA A 86 -5.40 -4.26 6.87
CA ALA A 86 -5.33 -3.25 7.91
C ALA A 86 -5.70 -3.94 9.22
N GLU A 87 -4.71 -4.53 9.87
CA GLU A 87 -4.93 -5.35 11.06
C GLU A 87 -5.10 -4.43 12.28
N GLU A 88 -6.12 -4.71 13.10
CA GLU A 88 -6.38 -3.95 14.33
C GLU A 88 -5.23 -4.09 15.34
N LYS A 89 -4.47 -5.19 15.29
CA LYS A 89 -3.33 -5.46 16.17
C LYS A 89 -2.01 -5.49 15.41
N TYR A 90 -1.04 -4.73 15.92
CA TYR A 90 0.34 -4.70 15.42
C TYR A 90 1.02 -6.10 15.40
N SER A 91 0.59 -7.01 16.28
CA SER A 91 1.17 -8.34 16.46
C SER A 91 0.81 -9.35 15.37
N ASP A 92 -0.19 -9.07 14.53
CA ASP A 92 -0.66 -9.98 13.49
C ASP A 92 -0.03 -9.68 12.13
N ARG A 93 0.98 -8.80 12.08
CA ARG A 93 1.65 -8.42 10.84
C ARG A 93 2.29 -9.66 10.18
N PRO A 94 1.86 -10.05 8.97
CA PRO A 94 2.50 -11.11 8.21
C PRO A 94 3.96 -10.80 7.96
N SER A 95 4.78 -11.82 7.73
CA SER A 95 6.15 -11.57 7.30
C SER A 95 6.14 -10.83 5.95
N MET A 96 7.24 -10.15 5.64
CA MET A 96 7.38 -9.50 4.33
C MET A 96 7.38 -10.54 3.19
N ASP A 97 7.76 -11.78 3.48
CA ASP A 97 7.67 -12.92 2.56
C ASP A 97 6.22 -13.27 2.25
N ASP A 98 5.38 -13.43 3.27
CA ASP A 98 3.96 -13.74 3.09
C ASP A 98 3.26 -12.65 2.26
N LEU A 99 3.58 -11.38 2.53
CA LEU A 99 3.04 -10.27 1.76
C LEU A 99 3.48 -10.31 0.29
N LEU A 100 4.74 -10.61 0.01
CA LEU A 100 5.24 -10.73 -1.35
C LEU A 100 4.58 -11.89 -2.09
N GLU A 101 4.36 -13.03 -1.42
CA GLU A 101 3.65 -14.16 -2.01
C GLU A 101 2.20 -13.81 -2.35
N ASP A 102 1.49 -13.13 -1.44
CA ASP A 102 0.13 -12.65 -1.71
C ASP A 102 0.13 -11.72 -2.93
N VAL A 103 1.03 -10.74 -2.99
CA VAL A 103 1.13 -9.81 -4.12
C VAL A 103 1.41 -10.53 -5.44
N LYS A 104 2.34 -11.50 -5.46
CA LYS A 104 2.64 -12.28 -6.66
C LYS A 104 1.44 -13.09 -7.17
N LYS A 105 0.63 -13.64 -6.25
CA LYS A 105 -0.61 -14.36 -6.61
C LYS A 105 -1.61 -13.41 -7.26
N PHE A 106 -1.85 -12.24 -6.66
CA PHE A 106 -2.77 -11.24 -7.21
C PHE A 106 -2.34 -10.74 -8.59
N VAL A 107 -1.04 -10.49 -8.78
CA VAL A 107 -0.52 -10.05 -10.10
C VAL A 107 -0.72 -11.15 -11.14
N ALA A 108 -0.40 -12.41 -10.82
CA ALA A 108 -0.57 -13.52 -11.75
C ALA A 108 -2.05 -13.78 -12.10
N GLU A 109 -2.97 -13.64 -11.13
CA GLU A 109 -4.41 -13.76 -11.36
C GLU A 109 -4.92 -12.63 -12.27
N ALA A 110 -4.50 -11.39 -12.03
CA ALA A 110 -4.88 -10.24 -12.85
C ALA A 110 -4.39 -10.35 -14.31
N GLU A 111 -3.17 -10.86 -14.54
CA GLU A 111 -2.67 -11.09 -15.90
C GLU A 111 -3.46 -12.20 -16.63
N SER A 112 -3.94 -13.22 -15.90
CA SER A 112 -4.73 -14.30 -16.49
C SER A 112 -6.16 -13.90 -16.89
N ASP A 113 -6.76 -12.94 -16.18
CA ASP A 113 -8.08 -12.40 -16.51
C ASP A 113 -8.02 -11.48 -17.74
N ASP A 114 -6.92 -10.77 -17.96
CA ASP A 114 -6.71 -9.89 -19.13
C ASP A 114 -6.55 -10.73 -20.42
N ASP A 115 -5.81 -11.84 -20.38
CA ASP A 115 -5.68 -12.77 -21.51
C ASP A 115 -7.01 -13.43 -21.89
N ALA A 116 -7.86 -13.75 -20.90
CA ALA A 116 -9.18 -14.35 -21.15
C ALA A 116 -10.16 -13.36 -21.81
N ASN A 117 -10.04 -12.06 -21.49
CA ASN A 117 -10.94 -11.03 -22.03
C ASN A 117 -10.47 -10.49 -23.40
N ALA A 118 -9.17 -10.62 -23.73
CA ALA A 118 -8.62 -10.28 -25.04
C ALA A 118 -9.06 -11.24 -26.17
N GLU A 119 -9.42 -12.49 -25.84
CA GLU A 119 -9.92 -13.45 -26.83
C GLU A 119 -11.40 -13.24 -27.20
N GLU A 120 -12.21 -12.57 -26.37
CA GLU A 120 -13.64 -12.31 -26.67
C GLU A 120 -13.86 -11.06 -27.56
N ASP A 121 -12.96 -10.07 -27.54
CA ASP A 121 -13.09 -8.80 -28.32
C ASP A 121 -12.58 -8.90 -29.77
N SER A 122 -12.07 -10.07 -30.18
CA SER A 122 -11.59 -10.30 -31.55
C SER A 122 -12.60 -11.05 -32.45
N ALA A 123 -13.83 -11.24 -31.96
CA ALA A 123 -14.87 -12.01 -32.63
C ALA A 123 -16.02 -11.20 -33.27
N GLU A 124 -15.93 -9.86 -33.37
CA GLU A 124 -16.98 -9.03 -34.00
C GLU A 124 -16.62 -8.47 -35.38
#